data_AF-A0AAD4XNC3-F1
#
_entry.id   AF-A0AAD4XNC3-F1
#
_cell.length_a   1.000
_cell.length_b   1.000
_cell.length_c   1.000
_cell.angle_alpha   90.00
_cell.angle_beta   90.00
_cell.angle_gamma   90.00
#
_symmetry.space_group_name_H-M   'P 1'
#
loop_
_entity.id
_entity.type
_entity.pdbx_description
1 polymer ?
#
loop_
_entity_poly.entity_id
_entity_poly.type
_entity_poly.pdbx_seq_one_letter_code
_entity_poly.pdbx_strand_id
1 'polypeptide(L)'
;MDSETHKGFNQNYAYGHMYMLSVLYSAYLRMIIEQLQGEIINLHRLYRGNDVDVEDNRNFLEFEDDLISYMYFDNANSRTVALYTVLIVLVTPLLLYVFLDYLPYVKILLKRTENNEEEVPLKKRVAYRVDVFFSVYPYAKLIALLFATILLIGCGGLVLYAVSDGSLAEALWLTWTFIADAGNHADRVGTGPRIVSVSISSGGMLIFAMMLGLVFDAISEKVDSLRKGKSEVIESSHILILVWSDKLGSLLKQLAIANKSIGGGVVVVLAERDKEEMEMDIEKLEFDFMGTSVICRSGSPPILADLKKVSASKARAIIVLASDENADQIWEDILGFENAEFYIKRCPELDGLCFEDVLISFPDAVPCGVKVAANGGKILLNPDDDYVLKEGDEILVIAEDDDTYSPGPIPEGTLWIFP
;
A
#
# COMPACT_ATOMS: atom_id res chain seq x y z
N MET A 1 36.82 -15.07 34.46
CA MET A 1 37.25 -13.98 35.37
C MET A 1 36.33 -12.78 35.14
N ASP A 2 35.02 -13.03 35.01
CA ASP A 2 34.10 -12.18 34.22
C ASP A 2 32.80 -11.82 34.96
N SER A 3 32.70 -12.10 36.26
CA SER A 3 31.51 -11.73 37.04
C SER A 3 31.67 -10.41 37.81
N GLU A 4 32.91 -9.92 37.99
CA GLU A 4 33.18 -8.67 38.71
C GLU A 4 33.17 -7.44 37.79
N THR A 5 33.58 -7.59 36.53
CA THR A 5 33.54 -6.51 35.51
C THR A 5 32.12 -6.11 35.13
N HIS A 6 31.16 -7.04 35.16
CA HIS A 6 29.75 -6.78 34.83
C HIS A 6 28.98 -6.05 35.94
N LYS A 7 29.41 -6.20 37.21
CA LYS A 7 28.83 -5.45 38.35
C LYS A 7 29.32 -4.00 38.41
N GLY A 8 30.59 -3.75 38.09
CA GLY A 8 31.16 -2.39 38.08
C GLY A 8 30.57 -1.48 37.00
N PHE A 9 30.21 -2.04 35.83
CA PHE A 9 29.53 -1.27 34.78
C PHE A 9 28.10 -0.89 35.19
N ASN A 10 27.33 -1.83 35.74
CA ASN A 10 25.92 -1.59 36.12
C ASN A 10 25.77 -0.60 37.29
N GLN A 11 26.75 -0.56 38.21
CA GLN A 11 26.78 0.42 39.29
C GLN A 11 27.02 1.85 38.77
N ASN A 12 27.92 2.04 37.80
CA ASN A 12 28.19 3.37 37.21
C ASN A 12 27.00 3.93 36.43
N TYR A 13 26.20 3.08 35.77
CA TYR A 13 24.94 3.50 35.13
C TYR A 13 23.86 3.86 36.15
N ALA A 14 23.76 3.13 37.26
CA ALA A 14 22.85 3.45 38.35
C ALA A 14 23.23 4.78 39.05
N TYR A 15 24.52 5.03 39.29
CA TYR A 15 24.99 6.31 39.85
C TYR A 15 24.78 7.48 38.88
N GLY A 16 24.97 7.28 37.57
CA GLY A 16 24.67 8.29 36.53
C GLY A 16 23.18 8.64 36.47
N HIS A 17 22.29 7.64 36.56
CA HIS A 17 20.84 7.84 36.64
C HIS A 17 20.41 8.55 37.92
N MET A 18 21.02 8.19 39.07
CA MET A 18 20.75 8.84 40.35
C MET A 18 21.25 10.30 40.34
N TYR A 19 22.36 10.58 39.67
CA TYR A 19 22.86 11.95 39.46
C TYR A 19 21.94 12.77 38.53
N MET A 20 21.46 12.22 37.41
CA MET A 20 20.56 12.95 36.51
C MET A 20 19.19 13.24 37.14
N LEU A 21 18.62 12.27 37.86
CA LEU A 21 17.38 12.47 38.62
C LEU A 21 17.58 13.43 39.79
N SER A 22 18.73 13.37 40.47
CA SER A 22 19.14 14.33 41.50
C SER A 22 19.25 15.74 40.93
N VAL A 23 19.87 15.92 39.75
CA VAL A 23 20.03 17.23 39.11
C VAL A 23 18.67 17.79 38.68
N LEU A 24 17.80 16.98 38.05
CA LEU A 24 16.45 17.38 37.68
C LEU A 24 15.58 17.71 38.90
N TYR A 25 15.67 16.90 39.96
CA TYR A 25 14.95 17.14 41.22
C TYR A 25 15.49 18.37 41.95
N SER A 26 16.79 18.62 41.90
CA SER A 26 17.41 19.83 42.48
C SER A 26 17.04 21.10 41.71
N ALA A 27 16.89 21.00 40.38
CA ALA A 27 16.42 22.10 39.54
C ALA A 27 14.94 22.40 39.82
N TYR A 28 14.11 21.35 39.95
CA TYR A 28 12.71 21.48 40.34
C TYR A 28 12.53 22.08 41.74
N LEU A 29 13.32 21.62 42.72
CA LEU A 29 13.32 22.17 44.08
C LEU A 29 13.80 23.62 44.11
N ARG A 30 14.82 23.99 43.31
CA ARG A 30 15.25 25.39 43.18
C ARG A 30 14.14 26.27 42.62
N MET A 31 13.42 25.80 41.60
CA MET A 31 12.29 26.51 41.03
C MET A 31 11.18 26.76 42.06
N ILE A 32 10.85 25.76 42.89
CA ILE A 32 9.86 25.91 43.98
C ILE A 32 10.36 26.86 45.08
N ILE A 33 11.63 26.77 45.45
CA ILE A 33 12.22 27.64 46.49
C ILE A 33 12.23 29.10 46.02
N GLU A 34 12.56 29.37 44.76
CA GLU A 34 12.52 30.72 44.18
C GLU A 34 11.09 31.27 44.13
N GLN A 35 10.11 30.42 43.78
CA GLN A 35 8.69 30.78 43.81
C GLN A 35 8.24 31.18 45.23
N LEU A 36 8.56 30.36 46.23
CA LEU A 36 8.20 30.62 47.63
C LEU A 36 8.94 31.84 48.20
N GLN A 37 10.20 32.07 47.82
CA GLN A 37 10.95 33.26 48.23
C GLN A 37 10.35 34.53 47.61
N GLY A 38 9.89 34.47 46.36
CA GLY A 38 9.16 35.57 45.71
C GLY A 38 7.86 35.90 46.46
N GLU A 39 7.10 34.89 46.85
CA GLU A 39 5.84 35.05 47.60
C GLU A 39 6.07 35.62 49.01
N ILE A 40 7.11 35.16 49.71
CA ILE A 40 7.56 35.69 51.00
C ILE A 40 7.97 37.17 50.88
N ILE A 41 8.76 37.55 49.87
CA ILE A 41 9.15 38.95 49.64
C ILE A 41 7.93 39.83 49.34
N ASN A 42 6.95 39.32 48.59
CA ASN A 42 5.73 40.04 48.26
C ASN A 42 4.84 40.25 49.50
N LEU A 43 4.69 39.23 50.33
CA LEU A 43 4.01 39.32 51.63
C LEU A 43 4.72 40.30 52.59
N HIS A 44 6.06 40.36 52.54
CA HIS A 44 6.83 41.30 53.35
C HIS A 44 6.70 42.74 52.87
N ARG A 45 6.54 42.97 51.56
CA ARG A 45 6.19 44.29 51.00
C ARG A 45 4.76 44.70 51.37
N LEU A 46 3.79 43.79 51.31
CA LEU A 46 2.41 44.05 51.73
C LEU A 46 2.32 44.40 53.22
N TYR A 47 3.08 43.69 54.08
CA TYR A 47 3.11 43.99 55.52
C TYR A 47 3.83 45.31 55.83
N ARG A 48 4.85 45.68 55.04
CA ARG A 48 5.58 46.95 55.17
C ARG A 48 4.82 48.14 54.56
N GLY A 49 3.92 47.89 53.62
CA GLY A 49 3.07 48.90 52.95
C GLY A 49 1.77 49.23 53.68
N ASN A 50 1.48 48.60 54.82
CA ASN A 50 0.29 48.91 55.63
C ASN A 50 0.46 50.12 56.57
N ASP A 51 1.59 50.82 56.50
CA ASP A 51 1.67 52.21 56.95
C ASP A 51 1.77 53.09 55.70
N VAL A 52 0.72 53.91 55.49
CA VAL A 52 0.55 54.97 54.49
C VAL A 52 -0.25 54.60 53.22
N ASP A 53 -1.54 54.89 53.35
CA ASP A 53 -2.49 55.52 52.43
C ASP A 53 -2.90 54.92 51.08
N VAL A 54 -4.22 55.09 50.89
CA VAL A 54 -5.11 54.59 49.85
C VAL A 54 -4.99 55.43 48.58
N GLU A 55 -4.17 55.00 47.62
CA GLU A 55 -4.27 55.50 46.25
C GLU A 55 -3.62 54.56 45.22
N ASP A 56 -4.05 53.30 45.12
CA ASP A 56 -3.46 52.44 44.09
C ASP A 56 -4.35 51.33 43.51
N ASN A 57 -5.38 51.74 42.77
CA ASN A 57 -6.14 50.83 41.91
C ASN A 57 -5.77 50.95 40.43
N ARG A 58 -4.78 51.81 40.09
CA ARG A 58 -4.22 51.93 38.73
C ARG A 58 -2.98 51.06 38.54
N ASN A 59 -2.17 50.83 39.57
CA ASN A 59 -1.05 49.91 39.45
C ASN A 59 -1.50 48.43 39.48
N PHE A 60 -2.74 48.12 39.86
CA PHE A 60 -3.24 46.74 39.83
C PHE A 60 -3.42 46.20 38.39
N LEU A 61 -3.78 47.08 37.43
CA LEU A 61 -3.89 46.71 36.02
C LEU A 61 -2.53 46.67 35.31
N GLU A 62 -1.58 47.53 35.68
CA GLU A 62 -0.18 47.40 35.20
C GLU A 62 0.52 46.20 35.83
N PHE A 63 0.15 45.79 37.05
CA PHE A 63 0.70 44.63 37.74
C PHE A 63 0.16 43.29 37.20
N GLU A 64 -1.07 43.22 36.69
CA GLU A 64 -1.59 42.03 36.00
C GLU A 64 -0.90 41.80 34.65
N ASP A 65 -0.61 42.87 33.89
CA ASP A 65 0.19 42.78 32.66
C ASP A 65 1.65 42.37 32.96
N ASP A 66 2.24 42.84 34.06
CA ASP A 66 3.55 42.37 34.54
C ASP A 66 3.50 40.91 35.07
N LEU A 67 2.40 40.47 35.67
CA LEU A 67 2.25 39.10 36.18
C LEU A 67 2.14 38.07 35.04
N ILE A 68 1.48 38.43 33.93
CA ILE A 68 1.44 37.64 32.70
C ILE A 68 2.83 37.63 32.04
N SER A 69 3.58 38.73 32.13
CA SER A 69 4.97 38.83 31.69
C SER A 69 5.93 37.91 32.48
N TYR A 70 5.73 37.77 33.80
CA TYR A 70 6.54 36.87 34.65
C TYR A 70 6.28 35.36 34.44
N MET A 71 5.11 34.99 33.90
CA MET A 71 4.86 33.61 33.47
C MET A 71 5.61 33.27 32.16
N TYR A 72 6.22 34.27 31.51
CA TYR A 72 6.99 34.16 30.29
C TYR A 72 8.49 34.33 30.56
N PHE A 73 9.11 33.25 31.06
CA PHE A 73 10.53 32.94 30.81
C PHE A 73 11.53 34.12 30.90
N ASP A 74 11.49 34.94 31.96
CA ASP A 74 12.46 36.03 32.06
C ASP A 74 13.83 35.52 32.55
N ASN A 75 14.83 35.81 31.72
CA ASN A 75 16.26 35.64 31.89
C ASN A 75 16.92 34.26 31.69
N ALA A 76 16.33 33.39 30.87
CA ALA A 76 17.15 32.53 30.03
C ALA A 76 17.22 33.15 28.63
N ASN A 77 18.42 33.45 28.15
CA ASN A 77 18.65 33.91 26.77
C ASN A 77 17.81 33.04 25.81
N SER A 78 16.98 33.62 24.95
CA SER A 78 16.06 32.87 24.06
C SER A 78 16.79 31.78 23.26
N ARG A 79 18.07 32.02 22.98
CA ARG A 79 19.02 31.09 22.36
C ARG A 79 19.33 29.86 23.23
N THR A 80 19.47 30.04 24.54
CA THR A 80 19.66 28.97 25.52
C THR A 80 18.40 28.12 25.66
N VAL A 81 17.21 28.73 25.63
CA VAL A 81 15.93 28.00 25.61
C VAL A 81 15.83 27.13 24.36
N ALA A 82 16.21 27.66 23.19
CA ALA A 82 16.24 26.89 21.95
C ALA A 82 17.15 25.65 22.05
N LEU A 83 18.35 25.76 22.65
CA LEU A 83 19.24 24.60 22.85
C LEU A 83 18.61 23.53 23.77
N TYR A 84 17.99 23.95 24.87
CA TYR A 84 17.31 23.01 25.77
C TYR A 84 16.09 22.35 25.11
N THR A 85 15.33 23.08 24.28
CA THR A 85 14.21 22.48 23.53
C THR A 85 14.67 21.41 22.55
N VAL A 86 15.78 21.62 21.83
CA VAL A 86 16.34 20.59 20.93
C VAL A 86 16.82 19.37 21.70
N LEU A 87 17.51 19.59 22.83
CA LEU A 87 17.98 18.50 23.68
C LEU A 87 16.80 17.67 24.20
N ILE A 88 15.72 18.33 24.62
CA ILE A 88 14.48 17.67 25.05
C ILE A 88 13.87 16.88 23.89
N VAL A 89 13.70 17.47 22.70
CA VAL A 89 13.11 16.80 21.52
C VAL A 89 13.93 15.58 21.08
N LEU A 90 15.26 15.64 21.11
CA LEU A 90 16.12 14.50 20.77
C LEU A 90 16.14 13.41 21.86
N VAL A 91 16.03 13.80 23.13
CA VAL A 91 16.08 12.88 24.27
C VAL A 91 14.69 12.27 24.56
N THR A 92 13.59 12.94 24.23
CA THR A 92 12.22 12.45 24.46
C THR A 92 11.91 11.10 23.80
N PRO A 93 12.27 10.82 22.54
CA PRO A 93 12.09 9.49 21.94
C PRO A 93 12.88 8.41 22.67
N LEU A 94 14.07 8.76 23.16
CA LEU A 94 14.98 7.85 23.86
C LEU A 94 14.50 7.57 25.29
N LEU A 95 14.02 8.61 25.99
CA LEU A 95 13.37 8.47 27.30
C LEU A 95 12.03 7.73 27.20
N LEU A 96 11.23 7.99 26.17
CA LEU A 96 9.99 7.24 25.90
C LEU A 96 10.31 5.78 25.61
N TYR A 97 11.34 5.49 24.81
CA TYR A 97 11.81 4.13 24.56
C TYR A 97 12.26 3.43 25.86
N VAL A 98 13.08 4.09 26.68
CA VAL A 98 13.53 3.55 27.98
C VAL A 98 12.37 3.40 28.97
N PHE A 99 11.42 4.32 28.98
CA PHE A 99 10.22 4.25 29.82
C PHE A 99 9.30 3.10 29.40
N LEU A 100 9.11 2.90 28.10
CA LEU A 100 8.42 1.73 27.57
C LEU A 100 9.17 0.43 27.91
N ASP A 101 10.51 0.45 27.96
CA ASP A 101 11.37 -0.66 28.41
C ASP A 101 11.28 -0.92 29.93
N TYR A 102 10.99 0.10 30.73
CA TYR A 102 10.79 0.01 32.18
C TYR A 102 9.37 -0.39 32.58
N LEU A 103 8.36 -0.13 31.75
CA LEU A 103 6.96 -0.46 32.03
C LEU A 103 6.70 -1.93 32.39
N PRO A 104 7.36 -2.95 31.79
CA PRO A 104 7.23 -4.34 32.24
C PRO A 104 7.74 -4.53 33.68
N TYR A 105 8.84 -3.86 34.05
CA TYR A 105 9.45 -3.98 35.38
C TYR A 105 8.55 -3.39 36.48
N VAL A 106 7.88 -2.27 36.21
CA VAL A 106 6.93 -1.66 37.15
C VAL A 106 5.63 -2.48 37.22
N LYS A 107 5.22 -3.11 36.10
CA LYS A 107 4.08 -4.04 36.07
C LYS A 107 4.33 -5.31 36.90
N ILE A 108 5.58 -5.77 37.00
CA ILE A 108 5.98 -6.90 37.86
C ILE A 108 5.79 -6.60 39.35
N LEU A 109 6.00 -5.36 39.80
CA LEU A 109 5.71 -4.94 41.18
C LEU A 109 4.20 -4.80 41.46
N LEU A 110 3.39 -4.49 40.44
CA LEU A 110 1.94 -4.37 40.54
C LEU A 110 1.19 -5.69 40.35
N LYS A 111 1.81 -6.68 39.69
CA LYS A 111 1.19 -7.96 39.37
C LYS A 111 1.87 -9.09 40.13
N ARG A 112 1.68 -9.09 41.45
CA ARG A 112 1.81 -10.31 42.27
C ARG A 112 0.62 -11.24 42.02
N THR A 113 0.41 -11.68 40.78
CA THR A 113 -0.38 -12.88 40.47
C THR A 113 0.03 -13.40 39.09
N GLU A 114 0.33 -14.69 39.09
CA GLU A 114 0.86 -15.56 38.03
C GLU A 114 0.51 -15.22 36.57
N ASN A 115 1.49 -15.38 35.68
CA ASN A 115 1.42 -16.35 34.57
C ASN A 115 2.77 -16.43 33.84
N ASN A 116 3.22 -17.66 33.59
CA ASN A 116 4.40 -17.99 32.80
C ASN A 116 4.09 -17.84 31.30
N GLU A 117 4.16 -16.62 30.77
CA GLU A 117 4.34 -16.40 29.33
C GLU A 117 5.81 -16.02 29.11
N GLU A 118 6.49 -16.65 28.14
CA GLU A 118 7.82 -16.20 27.71
C GLU A 118 7.73 -14.76 27.21
N GLU A 119 8.11 -13.81 28.07
CA GLU A 119 8.03 -12.39 27.77
C GLU A 119 9.04 -12.04 26.69
N VAL A 120 8.57 -11.95 25.44
CA VAL A 120 9.37 -11.51 24.31
C VAL A 120 9.95 -10.11 24.60
N PRO A 121 11.27 -9.91 24.49
CA PRO A 121 11.91 -8.64 24.81
C PRO A 121 11.37 -7.50 23.95
N LEU A 122 11.17 -6.33 24.56
CA LEU A 122 10.49 -5.19 23.92
C LEU A 122 11.17 -4.68 22.65
N LYS A 123 12.50 -4.76 22.56
CA LYS A 123 13.25 -4.49 21.33
C LYS A 123 12.71 -5.27 20.14
N LYS A 124 12.39 -6.57 20.32
CA LYS A 124 11.82 -7.41 19.25
C LYS A 124 10.39 -7.00 18.92
N ARG A 125 9.59 -6.62 19.92
CA ARG A 125 8.20 -6.16 19.72
C ARG A 125 8.13 -4.83 18.97
N VAL A 126 9.00 -3.89 19.30
CA VAL A 126 9.10 -2.60 18.61
C VAL A 126 9.61 -2.81 17.19
N ALA A 127 10.69 -3.57 16.99
CA ALA A 127 11.20 -3.90 15.66
C ALA A 127 10.12 -4.57 14.78
N TYR A 128 9.37 -5.53 15.34
CA TYR A 128 8.26 -6.17 14.65
C TYR A 128 7.15 -5.18 14.27
N ARG A 129 6.73 -4.31 15.20
CA ARG A 129 5.70 -3.30 14.89
C ARG A 129 6.13 -2.29 13.84
N VAL A 130 7.40 -1.89 13.87
CA VAL A 130 8.00 -1.01 12.86
C VAL A 130 8.04 -1.71 11.51
N ASP A 131 8.50 -2.97 11.48
CA ASP A 131 8.57 -3.78 10.25
C ASP A 131 7.19 -4.00 9.61
N VAL A 132 6.18 -4.35 10.43
CA VAL A 132 4.78 -4.45 9.98
C VAL A 132 4.27 -3.12 9.45
N PHE A 133 4.57 -1.99 10.11
CA PHE A 133 4.15 -0.67 9.63
C PHE A 133 4.78 -0.31 8.27
N PHE A 134 6.07 -0.56 8.09
CA PHE A 134 6.77 -0.33 6.81
C PHE A 134 6.38 -1.32 5.71
N SER A 135 5.90 -2.51 6.07
CA SER A 135 5.49 -3.54 5.12
C SER A 135 4.02 -3.42 4.68
N VAL A 136 3.12 -3.04 5.59
CA VAL A 136 1.68 -2.99 5.31
C VAL A 136 1.30 -1.73 4.53
N TYR A 137 1.96 -0.60 4.79
CA TYR A 137 1.60 0.68 4.19
C TYR A 137 2.65 1.12 3.16
N PRO A 138 2.34 1.12 1.85
CA PRO A 138 3.26 1.57 0.80
C PRO A 138 3.79 2.99 1.04
N TYR A 139 2.94 3.85 1.61
CA TYR A 139 3.25 5.25 1.92
C TYR A 139 4.06 5.44 3.21
N ALA A 140 4.28 4.41 4.03
CA ALA A 140 4.99 4.54 5.31
C ALA A 140 6.41 5.09 5.13
N LYS A 141 7.12 4.64 4.08
CA LYS A 141 8.47 5.13 3.75
C LYS A 141 8.49 6.63 3.46
N LEU A 142 7.51 7.12 2.70
CA LEU A 142 7.36 8.54 2.38
C LEU A 142 7.00 9.37 3.61
N ILE A 143 6.08 8.89 4.45
CA ILE A 143 5.66 9.59 5.69
C ILE A 143 6.81 9.65 6.70
N ALA A 144 7.57 8.56 6.87
CA ALA A 144 8.74 8.53 7.73
C ALA A 144 9.82 9.51 7.26
N LEU A 145 10.05 9.58 5.94
CA LEU A 145 11.00 10.52 5.34
C LEU A 145 10.55 11.98 5.48
N LEU A 146 9.25 12.25 5.32
CA LEU A 146 8.67 13.57 5.56
C LEU A 146 8.85 13.99 7.03
N PHE A 147 8.55 13.10 7.97
CA PHE A 147 8.74 13.33 9.39
C PHE A 147 10.21 13.60 9.74
N ALA A 148 11.14 12.81 9.20
CA ALA A 148 12.57 13.02 9.38
C ALA A 148 13.02 14.39 8.85
N THR A 149 12.51 14.81 7.68
CA THR A 149 12.78 16.13 7.10
C THR A 149 12.28 17.27 7.99
N ILE A 150 11.04 17.19 8.49
CA ILE A 150 10.47 18.20 9.39
C ILE A 150 11.27 18.28 10.69
N LEU A 151 11.65 17.13 11.27
CA LEU A 151 12.45 17.07 12.48
C LEU A 151 13.83 17.71 12.24
N LEU A 152 14.48 17.41 11.11
CA LEU A 152 15.77 17.98 10.76
C LEU A 152 15.68 19.51 10.56
N ILE A 153 14.61 20.01 9.93
CA ILE A 153 14.36 21.46 9.79
C ILE A 153 14.15 22.12 11.15
N GLY A 154 13.28 21.55 11.98
CA GLY A 154 12.95 22.11 13.29
C GLY A 154 14.15 22.09 14.25
N CYS A 155 14.78 20.93 14.42
CA CYS A 155 15.94 20.80 15.31
C CYS A 155 17.15 21.56 14.75
N GLY A 156 17.45 21.43 13.45
CA GLY A 156 18.54 22.14 12.79
C GLY A 156 18.37 23.66 12.88
N GLY A 157 17.16 24.16 12.65
CA GLY A 157 16.83 25.58 12.74
C GLY A 157 16.95 26.13 14.15
N LEU A 158 16.51 25.39 15.16
CA LEU A 158 16.65 25.78 16.57
C LEU A 158 18.13 25.81 17.01
N VAL A 159 18.94 24.82 16.62
CA VAL A 159 20.39 24.82 16.90
C VAL A 159 21.07 25.96 16.16
N LEU A 160 20.70 26.21 14.90
CA LEU A 160 21.27 27.28 14.10
C LEU A 160 20.90 28.66 14.66
N TYR A 161 19.67 28.83 15.16
CA TYR A 161 19.21 30.04 15.86
C TYR A 161 20.00 30.30 17.14
N ALA A 162 20.30 29.25 17.90
CA ALA A 162 21.06 29.41 19.14
C ALA A 162 22.49 29.91 18.93
N VAL A 163 23.08 29.59 17.78
CA VAL A 163 24.50 29.82 17.48
C VAL A 163 24.71 30.98 16.48
N SER A 164 23.65 31.47 15.85
CA SER A 164 23.69 32.57 14.87
C SER A 164 23.01 33.84 15.42
N ASP A 165 23.33 34.99 14.83
CA ASP A 165 22.76 36.28 15.25
C ASP A 165 21.44 36.68 14.57
N GLY A 166 20.81 35.76 13.83
CA GLY A 166 19.59 35.98 13.06
C GLY A 166 18.30 35.67 13.84
N SER A 167 17.16 35.93 13.18
CA SER A 167 15.84 35.56 13.71
C SER A 167 15.59 34.05 13.62
N LEU A 168 14.65 33.51 14.43
CA LEU A 168 14.28 32.10 14.35
C LEU A 168 13.71 31.72 12.97
N ALA A 169 12.90 32.60 12.38
CA ALA A 169 12.34 32.39 11.05
C ALA A 169 13.43 32.31 9.97
N GLU A 170 14.45 33.17 10.07
CA GLU A 170 15.61 33.14 9.18
C GLU A 170 16.45 31.86 9.37
N ALA A 171 16.62 31.39 10.62
CA ALA A 171 17.32 30.14 10.89
C ALA A 171 16.59 28.90 10.34
N LEU A 172 15.25 28.86 10.44
CA LEU A 172 14.43 27.81 9.84
C LEU A 172 14.49 27.86 8.31
N TRP A 173 14.41 29.07 7.72
CA TRP A 173 14.57 29.28 6.29
C TRP A 173 15.93 28.77 5.80
N LEU A 174 17.02 29.15 6.47
CA LEU A 174 18.37 28.72 6.12
C LEU A 174 18.54 27.20 6.25
N THR A 175 17.98 26.59 7.30
CA THR A 175 18.03 25.15 7.49
C THR A 175 17.32 24.40 6.36
N TRP A 176 16.16 24.89 5.92
CA TRP A 176 15.50 24.39 4.71
C TRP A 176 16.39 24.52 3.47
N THR A 177 17.03 25.68 3.26
CA THR A 177 17.91 25.89 2.09
C THR A 177 19.13 24.96 2.09
N PHE A 178 19.66 24.60 3.26
CA PHE A 178 20.80 23.67 3.41
C PHE A 178 20.41 22.22 3.16
N ILE A 179 19.15 21.86 3.38
CA ILE A 179 18.60 20.53 3.10
C ILE A 179 18.29 20.39 1.61
N ALA A 180 17.69 21.43 1.01
CA ALA A 180 17.36 21.45 -0.41
C ALA A 180 18.61 21.53 -1.30
N ASP A 181 19.61 22.31 -0.89
CA ASP A 181 20.89 22.40 -1.57
C ASP A 181 22.02 22.53 -0.55
N ALA A 182 22.81 21.48 -0.44
CA ALA A 182 23.93 21.43 0.46
C ALA A 182 24.96 22.53 0.17
N GLY A 183 25.08 23.08 -1.05
CA GLY A 183 26.03 24.15 -1.35
C GLY A 183 25.82 25.44 -0.53
N ASN A 184 24.58 25.69 -0.09
CA ASN A 184 24.20 26.93 0.58
C ASN A 184 24.84 27.14 1.96
N HIS A 185 25.44 26.12 2.58
CA HIS A 185 26.09 26.26 3.88
C HIS A 185 27.45 26.99 3.83
N ALA A 186 28.03 27.17 2.64
CA ALA A 186 29.41 27.65 2.46
C ALA A 186 29.61 29.11 2.93
N ASP A 187 28.58 29.95 2.82
CA ASP A 187 28.66 31.38 3.13
C ASP A 187 28.56 31.70 4.64
N ARG A 188 28.49 30.67 5.50
CA ARG A 188 28.35 30.88 6.95
C ARG A 188 29.66 31.33 7.60
N VAL A 189 29.54 32.43 8.35
CA VAL A 189 30.63 33.04 9.12
C VAL A 189 30.53 32.60 10.58
N GLY A 190 31.67 32.25 11.18
CA GLY A 190 31.76 31.78 12.57
C GLY A 190 31.87 30.26 12.70
N THR A 191 32.65 29.78 13.66
CA THR A 191 32.91 28.35 13.87
C THR A 191 31.63 27.58 14.22
N GLY A 192 30.78 28.16 15.07
CA GLY A 192 29.52 27.55 15.49
C GLY A 192 28.54 27.35 14.33
N PRO A 193 28.13 28.40 13.59
CA PRO A 193 27.21 28.25 12.47
C PRO A 193 27.73 27.33 11.38
N ARG A 194 29.06 27.27 11.15
CA ARG A 194 29.69 26.35 10.18
C ARG A 194 29.53 24.89 10.56
N ILE A 195 29.77 24.53 11.83
CA ILE A 195 29.63 23.14 12.29
C ILE A 195 28.16 22.69 12.17
N VAL A 196 27.25 23.56 12.58
CA VAL A 196 25.81 23.29 12.53
C VAL A 196 25.33 23.17 11.08
N SER A 197 25.74 24.09 10.21
CA SER A 197 25.32 24.09 8.80
C SER A 197 25.86 22.90 8.02
N VAL A 198 27.12 22.48 8.25
CA VAL A 198 27.67 21.23 7.68
C VAL A 198 26.90 20.00 8.15
N SER A 199 26.52 19.94 9.43
CA SER A 199 25.75 18.84 9.99
C SER A 199 24.35 18.74 9.36
N ILE A 200 23.67 19.89 9.22
CA ILE A 200 22.37 19.97 8.55
C ILE A 200 22.49 19.56 7.09
N SER A 201 23.48 20.07 6.35
CA SER A 201 23.68 19.73 4.93
C SER A 201 24.02 18.25 4.73
N SER A 202 24.81 17.64 5.62
CA SER A 202 25.08 16.20 5.56
C SER A 202 23.81 15.38 5.79
N GLY A 203 22.97 15.76 6.75
CA GLY A 203 21.67 15.11 6.98
C GLY A 203 20.69 15.30 5.82
N GLY A 204 20.65 16.52 5.28
CA GLY A 204 19.80 16.88 4.14
C GLY A 204 20.14 16.10 2.88
N MET A 205 21.43 15.92 2.59
CA MET A 205 21.89 15.11 1.46
C MET A 205 21.46 13.63 1.57
N LEU A 206 21.49 13.05 2.77
CA LEU A 206 21.00 11.68 2.99
C LEU A 206 19.48 11.57 2.77
N ILE A 207 18.72 12.53 3.29
CA ILE A 207 17.27 12.61 3.09
C ILE A 207 16.94 12.78 1.60
N PHE A 208 17.66 13.66 0.90
CA PHE A 208 17.47 13.92 -0.52
C PHE A 208 17.81 12.69 -1.37
N ALA A 209 18.90 11.99 -1.07
CA ALA A 209 19.26 10.75 -1.74
C ALA A 209 18.19 9.65 -1.53
N MET A 210 17.66 9.52 -0.31
CA MET A 210 16.59 8.57 0.00
C MET A 210 15.28 8.94 -0.71
N MET A 211 14.92 10.23 -0.74
CA MET A 211 13.76 10.73 -1.49
C MET A 211 13.87 10.38 -2.97
N LEU A 212 15.03 10.66 -3.56
CA LEU A 212 15.30 10.39 -4.96
C LEU A 212 15.18 8.89 -5.28
N GLY A 213 15.70 8.02 -4.40
CA GLY A 213 15.54 6.57 -4.52
C GLY A 213 14.08 6.13 -4.55
N LEU A 214 13.27 6.56 -3.57
CA LEU A 214 11.84 6.20 -3.52
C LEU A 214 11.05 6.74 -4.71
N VAL A 215 11.36 7.96 -5.16
CA VAL A 215 10.73 8.55 -6.34
C VAL A 215 11.12 7.78 -7.60
N PHE A 216 12.40 7.39 -7.75
CA PHE A 216 12.83 6.56 -8.88
C PHE A 216 12.19 5.17 -8.88
N ASP A 217 12.07 4.52 -7.73
CA ASP A 217 11.40 3.23 -7.62
C ASP A 217 9.94 3.34 -8.08
N ALA A 218 9.22 4.37 -7.61
CA ALA A 218 7.82 4.61 -7.99
C ALA A 218 7.65 4.94 -9.47
N ILE A 219 8.56 5.75 -10.04
CA ILE A 219 8.54 6.08 -11.47
C ILE A 219 8.87 4.83 -12.29
N SER A 220 9.87 4.06 -11.89
CA SER A 220 10.29 2.85 -12.59
C SER A 220 9.16 1.81 -12.59
N GLU A 221 8.51 1.59 -11.44
CA GLU A 221 7.33 0.72 -11.36
C GLU A 221 6.20 1.22 -12.28
N LYS A 222 5.96 2.54 -12.34
CA LYS A 222 4.94 3.10 -13.23
C LYS A 222 5.32 2.92 -14.71
N VAL A 223 6.57 3.18 -15.07
CA VAL A 223 7.09 2.96 -16.43
C VAL A 223 6.99 1.49 -16.82
N ASP A 224 7.36 0.58 -15.92
CA ASP A 224 7.25 -0.87 -16.12
C ASP A 224 5.79 -1.31 -16.25
N SER A 225 4.88 -0.71 -15.49
CA SER A 225 3.44 -1.00 -15.63
C SER A 225 2.88 -0.60 -17.01
N LEU A 226 3.41 0.49 -17.59
CA LEU A 226 3.07 0.94 -18.94
C LEU A 226 3.69 0.00 -19.98
N ARG A 227 4.96 -0.40 -19.79
CA ARG A 227 5.66 -1.37 -20.63
C ARG A 227 4.95 -2.73 -20.67
N LYS A 228 4.46 -3.22 -19.53
CA LYS A 228 3.70 -4.48 -19.44
C LYS A 228 2.26 -4.38 -19.97
N GLY A 229 1.83 -3.20 -20.45
CA GLY A 229 0.51 -2.98 -20.99
C GLY A 229 -0.61 -3.29 -19.98
N LYS A 230 -0.49 -2.83 -18.72
CA LYS A 230 -1.55 -3.04 -17.70
C LYS A 230 -2.87 -2.29 -17.98
N SER A 231 -2.90 -1.42 -18.99
CA SER A 231 -4.10 -0.69 -19.41
C SER A 231 -5.12 -1.61 -20.06
N GLU A 232 -6.39 -1.30 -19.81
CA GLU A 232 -7.54 -1.95 -20.44
C GLU A 232 -7.51 -1.76 -21.96
N VAL A 233 -7.86 -2.81 -22.70
CA VAL A 233 -8.06 -2.76 -24.14
C VAL A 233 -9.43 -2.12 -24.41
N ILE A 234 -9.45 -1.00 -25.11
CA ILE A 234 -10.67 -0.22 -25.39
C ILE A 234 -11.37 -0.74 -26.68
N GLU A 235 -10.74 -1.65 -27.41
CA GLU A 235 -11.21 -2.18 -28.69
C GLU A 235 -12.43 -3.08 -28.55
N SER A 236 -13.41 -2.91 -29.44
CA SER A 236 -14.64 -3.71 -29.51
C SER A 236 -14.65 -4.55 -30.79
N SER A 237 -15.31 -5.71 -30.78
CA SER A 237 -15.35 -6.66 -31.91
C SER A 237 -13.97 -7.21 -32.33
N HIS A 238 -13.01 -7.26 -31.41
CA HIS A 238 -11.69 -7.82 -31.62
C HIS A 238 -11.70 -9.35 -31.48
N ILE A 239 -10.67 -10.03 -32.01
CA ILE A 239 -10.44 -11.46 -31.75
C ILE A 239 -9.49 -11.57 -30.57
N LEU A 240 -9.90 -12.25 -29.51
CA LEU A 240 -9.08 -12.48 -28.33
C LEU A 240 -8.42 -13.87 -28.43
N ILE A 241 -7.10 -13.92 -28.30
CA ILE A 241 -6.33 -15.15 -28.19
C ILE A 241 -5.84 -15.28 -26.75
N LEU A 242 -6.20 -16.38 -26.10
CA LEU A 242 -5.76 -16.73 -24.76
C LEU A 242 -4.64 -17.75 -24.85
N VAL A 243 -3.63 -17.58 -23.99
CA VAL A 243 -2.43 -18.43 -23.87
C VAL A 243 -1.47 -18.29 -25.06
N TRP A 244 -0.17 -18.32 -24.76
CA TRP A 244 0.87 -18.31 -25.79
C TRP A 244 1.24 -19.73 -26.21
N SER A 245 1.36 -19.95 -27.53
CA SER A 245 1.89 -21.20 -28.11
C SER A 245 2.78 -20.87 -29.31
N ASP A 246 3.70 -21.77 -29.64
CA ASP A 246 4.48 -21.81 -30.88
C ASP A 246 3.62 -21.73 -32.15
N LYS A 247 2.37 -22.20 -32.09
CA LYS A 247 1.39 -22.15 -33.19
C LYS A 247 0.77 -20.76 -33.39
N LEU A 248 0.95 -19.83 -32.44
CA LEU A 248 0.37 -18.49 -32.49
C LEU A 248 0.76 -17.76 -33.77
N GLY A 249 2.02 -17.83 -34.19
CA GLY A 249 2.47 -17.13 -35.40
C GLY A 249 1.75 -17.61 -36.67
N SER A 250 1.50 -18.92 -36.77
CA SER A 250 0.73 -19.51 -37.88
C SER A 250 -0.73 -19.07 -37.84
N LEU A 251 -1.33 -19.03 -36.65
CA LEU A 251 -2.71 -18.55 -36.46
C LEU A 251 -2.83 -17.07 -36.84
N LEU A 252 -1.93 -16.22 -36.36
CA LEU A 252 -1.90 -14.79 -36.67
C LEU A 252 -1.83 -14.54 -38.18
N LYS A 253 -1.03 -15.34 -38.91
CA LYS A 253 -0.95 -15.28 -40.37
C LYS A 253 -2.28 -15.61 -41.04
N GLN A 254 -2.96 -16.68 -40.60
CA GLN A 254 -4.27 -17.05 -41.17
C GLN A 254 -5.34 -16.00 -40.86
N LEU A 255 -5.36 -15.48 -39.63
CA LEU A 255 -6.27 -14.40 -39.23
C LEU A 255 -6.03 -13.11 -40.02
N ALA A 256 -4.77 -12.75 -40.28
CA ALA A 256 -4.44 -11.60 -41.12
C ALA A 256 -4.98 -11.77 -42.55
N ILE A 257 -4.84 -12.96 -43.14
CA ILE A 257 -5.39 -13.27 -44.47
C ILE A 257 -6.92 -13.19 -44.47
N ALA A 258 -7.58 -13.73 -43.45
CA ALA A 258 -9.04 -13.68 -43.33
C ALA A 258 -9.55 -12.25 -43.15
N ASN A 259 -8.90 -11.46 -42.30
CA ASN A 259 -9.26 -10.07 -42.00
C ASN A 259 -8.94 -9.10 -43.16
N LYS A 260 -8.11 -9.49 -44.13
CA LYS A 260 -7.85 -8.68 -45.33
C LYS A 260 -9.14 -8.29 -46.06
N SER A 261 -10.14 -9.17 -46.05
CA SER A 261 -11.44 -8.94 -46.70
C SER A 261 -12.23 -7.76 -46.10
N ILE A 262 -12.02 -7.46 -44.82
CA ILE A 262 -12.69 -6.38 -44.09
C ILE A 262 -11.78 -5.16 -43.88
N GLY A 263 -10.60 -5.12 -44.53
CA GLY A 263 -9.64 -4.01 -44.44
C GLY A 263 -8.67 -4.09 -43.26
N GLY A 264 -8.55 -5.27 -42.62
CA GLY A 264 -7.78 -5.47 -41.39
C GLY A 264 -8.68 -5.61 -40.17
N GLY A 265 -8.12 -6.09 -39.06
CA GLY A 265 -8.83 -6.28 -37.80
C GLY A 265 -7.92 -6.12 -36.59
N VAL A 266 -8.48 -6.20 -35.39
CA VAL A 266 -7.69 -6.19 -34.15
C VAL A 266 -7.66 -7.60 -33.56
N VAL A 267 -6.45 -8.08 -33.27
CA VAL A 267 -6.22 -9.33 -32.55
C VAL A 267 -5.53 -9.00 -31.24
N VAL A 268 -6.11 -9.41 -30.12
CA VAL A 268 -5.57 -9.20 -28.78
C VAL A 268 -5.03 -10.53 -28.27
N VAL A 269 -3.81 -10.55 -27.75
CA VAL A 269 -3.18 -11.75 -27.18
C VAL A 269 -3.00 -11.54 -25.68
N LEU A 270 -3.58 -12.43 -24.86
CA LEU A 270 -3.40 -12.48 -23.41
C LEU A 270 -2.62 -13.73 -23.02
N ALA A 271 -1.45 -13.56 -22.40
CA ALA A 271 -0.63 -14.67 -21.93
C ALA A 271 0.22 -14.31 -20.71
N GLU A 272 0.66 -15.33 -19.97
CA GLU A 272 1.60 -15.23 -18.85
C GLU A 272 3.05 -15.04 -19.32
N ARG A 273 3.28 -14.13 -20.28
CA ARG A 273 4.61 -13.74 -20.78
C ARG A 273 4.75 -12.23 -20.78
N ASP A 274 5.98 -11.74 -20.77
CA ASP A 274 6.23 -10.30 -20.83
C ASP A 274 5.84 -9.73 -22.20
N LYS A 275 5.16 -8.59 -22.21
CA LYS A 275 4.66 -7.94 -23.43
C LYS A 275 5.75 -7.70 -24.46
N GLU A 276 6.91 -7.22 -24.01
CA GLU A 276 8.07 -6.92 -24.86
C GLU A 276 8.57 -8.18 -25.58
N GLU A 277 8.66 -9.30 -24.85
CA GLU A 277 9.07 -10.59 -25.41
C GLU A 277 8.08 -11.09 -26.47
N MET A 278 6.79 -10.99 -26.17
CA MET A 278 5.73 -11.37 -27.12
C MET A 278 5.75 -10.52 -28.39
N GLU A 279 5.90 -9.19 -28.25
CA GLU A 279 5.98 -8.27 -29.40
C GLU A 279 7.23 -8.54 -30.24
N MET A 280 8.39 -8.76 -29.61
CA MET A 280 9.62 -9.15 -30.30
C MET A 280 9.48 -10.47 -31.06
N ASP A 281 8.84 -11.48 -30.47
CA ASP A 281 8.61 -12.76 -31.14
C ASP A 281 7.66 -12.63 -32.33
N ILE A 282 6.66 -11.75 -32.24
CA ILE A 282 5.75 -11.43 -33.36
C ILE A 282 6.48 -10.65 -34.45
N GLU A 283 7.34 -9.70 -34.11
CA GLU A 283 8.14 -8.93 -35.10
C GLU A 283 9.11 -9.82 -35.89
N LYS A 284 9.61 -10.90 -35.27
CA LYS A 284 10.43 -11.91 -35.97
C LYS A 284 9.64 -12.70 -37.01
N LEU A 285 8.31 -12.69 -36.95
CA LEU A 285 7.48 -13.34 -37.95
C LEU A 285 7.50 -12.46 -39.22
N GLU A 286 8.34 -12.82 -40.18
CA GLU A 286 8.53 -12.10 -41.45
C GLU A 286 7.30 -12.22 -42.40
N PHE A 287 6.10 -11.82 -41.95
CA PHE A 287 4.90 -11.76 -42.78
C PHE A 287 4.10 -10.47 -42.57
N ASP A 288 3.38 -10.06 -43.60
CA ASP A 288 2.53 -8.87 -43.57
C ASP A 288 1.18 -9.18 -42.89
N PHE A 289 0.82 -8.36 -41.90
CA PHE A 289 -0.45 -8.46 -41.17
C PHE A 289 -1.66 -7.95 -41.98
N MET A 290 -1.48 -7.47 -43.21
CA MET A 290 -2.57 -7.10 -44.13
C MET A 290 -3.56 -6.08 -43.51
N GLY A 291 -3.04 -5.12 -42.74
CA GLY A 291 -3.82 -4.13 -41.98
C GLY A 291 -4.35 -4.61 -40.63
N THR A 292 -4.07 -5.85 -40.23
CA THR A 292 -4.41 -6.38 -38.91
C THR A 292 -3.44 -5.85 -37.85
N SER A 293 -3.97 -5.34 -36.75
CA SER A 293 -3.16 -4.89 -35.60
C SER A 293 -3.17 -5.96 -34.51
N VAL A 294 -1.98 -6.34 -34.03
CA VAL A 294 -1.83 -7.30 -32.93
C VAL A 294 -1.49 -6.55 -31.65
N ILE A 295 -2.25 -6.79 -30.58
CA ILE A 295 -2.09 -6.12 -29.28
C ILE A 295 -1.78 -7.19 -28.23
N CYS A 296 -0.56 -7.18 -27.70
CA CYS A 296 -0.16 -8.12 -26.65
C CYS A 296 -0.41 -7.53 -25.26
N ARG A 297 -0.88 -8.37 -24.33
CA ARG A 297 -1.12 -8.04 -22.93
C ARG A 297 -0.63 -9.18 -22.04
N SER A 298 0.14 -8.84 -21.01
CA SER A 298 0.57 -9.80 -19.99
C SER A 298 -0.54 -10.01 -18.96
N GLY A 299 -0.85 -11.26 -18.64
CA GLY A 299 -1.86 -11.65 -17.65
C GLY A 299 -2.26 -13.13 -17.76
N SER A 300 -2.94 -13.63 -16.75
CA SER A 300 -3.35 -15.04 -16.65
C SER A 300 -4.83 -15.20 -17.07
N PRO A 301 -5.15 -16.04 -18.08
CA PRO A 301 -6.52 -16.20 -18.54
C PRO A 301 -7.56 -16.64 -17.49
N PRO A 302 -7.25 -17.53 -16.51
CA PRO A 302 -8.17 -17.86 -15.43
C PRO A 302 -8.55 -16.67 -14.53
N ILE A 303 -7.74 -15.62 -14.48
CA ILE A 303 -7.98 -14.46 -13.61
C ILE A 303 -9.00 -13.51 -14.28
N LEU A 304 -10.20 -13.39 -13.69
CA LEU A 304 -11.26 -12.52 -14.20
C LEU A 304 -10.82 -11.05 -14.41
N ALA A 305 -9.94 -10.53 -13.57
CA ALA A 305 -9.42 -9.17 -13.71
C ALA A 305 -8.60 -8.99 -15.01
N ASP A 306 -7.85 -10.01 -15.42
CA ASP A 306 -7.06 -10.00 -16.65
C ASP A 306 -7.93 -10.19 -17.89
N LEU A 307 -9.01 -10.99 -17.80
CA LEU A 307 -10.02 -11.09 -18.86
C LEU A 307 -10.78 -9.77 -19.07
N LYS A 308 -11.11 -9.06 -17.98
CA LYS A 308 -11.70 -7.71 -18.05
C LYS A 308 -10.73 -6.72 -18.71
N LYS A 309 -9.45 -6.78 -18.35
CA LYS A 309 -8.39 -5.94 -18.94
C LYS A 309 -8.30 -6.08 -20.46
N VAL A 310 -8.60 -7.24 -21.03
CA VAL A 310 -8.59 -7.42 -22.49
C VAL A 310 -9.96 -7.23 -23.13
N SER A 311 -10.96 -6.72 -22.41
CA SER A 311 -12.33 -6.54 -22.91
C SER A 311 -12.93 -7.83 -23.47
N ALA A 312 -12.73 -8.98 -22.81
CA ALA A 312 -13.20 -10.29 -23.29
C ALA A 312 -14.71 -10.32 -23.60
N SER A 313 -15.53 -9.57 -22.84
CA SER A 313 -16.98 -9.47 -23.07
C SER A 313 -17.38 -8.75 -24.37
N LYS A 314 -16.47 -7.98 -24.97
CA LYS A 314 -16.68 -7.26 -26.24
C LYS A 314 -15.94 -7.93 -27.41
N ALA A 315 -15.28 -9.05 -27.16
CA ALA A 315 -14.60 -9.80 -28.20
C ALA A 315 -15.63 -10.46 -29.13
N ARG A 316 -15.35 -10.46 -30.44
CA ARG A 316 -16.17 -11.16 -31.44
C ARG A 316 -15.95 -12.66 -31.41
N ALA A 317 -14.73 -13.07 -31.04
CA ALA A 317 -14.34 -14.46 -30.90
C ALA A 317 -13.23 -14.57 -29.86
N ILE A 318 -13.25 -15.64 -29.07
CA ILE A 318 -12.20 -16.00 -28.13
C ILE A 318 -11.60 -17.33 -28.59
N ILE A 319 -10.29 -17.35 -28.76
CA ILE A 319 -9.53 -18.52 -29.21
C ILE A 319 -8.57 -18.90 -28.07
N VAL A 320 -8.71 -20.11 -27.54
CA VAL A 320 -7.79 -20.63 -26.52
C VAL A 320 -6.74 -21.51 -27.22
N LEU A 321 -5.47 -21.17 -27.07
CA LEU A 321 -4.38 -21.99 -27.56
C LEU A 321 -3.90 -22.95 -26.47
N ALA A 322 -3.89 -24.24 -26.76
CA ALA A 322 -3.24 -25.22 -25.90
C ALA A 322 -1.71 -25.04 -25.98
N SER A 323 -1.05 -24.84 -24.85
CA SER A 323 0.41 -24.99 -24.77
C SER A 323 0.73 -26.48 -24.60
N ASP A 324 1.75 -26.97 -25.31
CA ASP A 324 2.06 -28.41 -25.35
C ASP A 324 2.50 -28.98 -23.97
N GLU A 325 2.80 -28.13 -22.99
CA GLU A 325 3.27 -28.56 -21.66
C GLU A 325 2.17 -28.54 -20.57
N ASN A 326 1.00 -27.93 -20.80
CA ASN A 326 -0.01 -27.77 -19.75
C ASN A 326 -1.45 -27.59 -20.25
N ALA A 327 -1.75 -28.03 -21.48
CA ALA A 327 -3.08 -27.94 -22.08
C ALA A 327 -4.16 -28.47 -21.14
N ASP A 328 -3.95 -29.66 -20.56
CA ASP A 328 -4.95 -30.35 -19.74
C ASP A 328 -5.30 -29.55 -18.47
N GLN A 329 -4.30 -29.00 -17.77
CA GLN A 329 -4.55 -28.17 -16.57
C GLN A 329 -5.23 -26.85 -16.91
N ILE A 330 -4.89 -26.22 -18.05
CA ILE A 330 -5.53 -24.97 -18.47
C ILE A 330 -6.97 -25.23 -18.91
N TRP A 331 -7.23 -26.36 -19.58
CA TRP A 331 -8.60 -26.79 -19.87
C TRP A 331 -9.36 -27.10 -18.58
N GLU A 332 -8.74 -27.71 -17.57
CA GLU A 332 -9.34 -27.86 -16.24
C GLU A 332 -9.53 -26.53 -15.52
N ASP A 333 -8.67 -25.52 -15.69
CA ASP A 333 -8.84 -24.23 -15.01
C ASP A 333 -9.83 -23.31 -15.75
N ILE A 334 -10.02 -23.49 -17.06
CA ILE A 334 -10.95 -22.72 -17.91
C ILE A 334 -12.32 -23.40 -18.04
N LEU A 335 -12.37 -24.74 -18.12
CA LEU A 335 -13.59 -25.56 -18.20
C LEU A 335 -13.95 -26.22 -16.87
N GLY A 336 -13.05 -26.29 -15.90
CA GLY A 336 -13.39 -26.62 -14.52
C GLY A 336 -14.07 -25.41 -13.92
N PHE A 337 -15.29 -25.17 -14.39
CA PHE A 337 -16.24 -24.38 -13.65
C PHE A 337 -16.38 -25.08 -12.30
N GLU A 338 -15.95 -24.43 -11.23
CA GLU A 338 -16.11 -24.90 -9.85
C GLU A 338 -17.57 -25.25 -9.46
N ASN A 339 -18.55 -25.15 -10.37
CA ASN A 339 -19.95 -25.53 -10.17
C ASN A 339 -20.68 -25.95 -11.49
N ALA A 340 -20.00 -26.36 -12.56
CA ALA A 340 -20.70 -26.79 -13.79
C ALA A 340 -19.91 -27.77 -14.68
N GLU A 341 -20.34 -29.03 -14.74
CA GLU A 341 -19.75 -30.10 -15.56
C GLU A 341 -20.65 -30.51 -16.73
N PHE A 342 -20.07 -31.24 -17.70
CA PHE A 342 -20.81 -31.81 -18.82
C PHE A 342 -21.43 -33.15 -18.43
N TYR A 343 -22.76 -33.24 -18.48
CA TYR A 343 -23.49 -34.47 -18.24
C TYR A 343 -24.23 -34.92 -19.50
N ILE A 344 -24.23 -36.23 -19.75
CA ILE A 344 -24.98 -36.86 -20.83
C ILE A 344 -26.05 -37.73 -20.20
N LYS A 345 -27.31 -37.42 -20.47
CA LYS A 345 -28.43 -38.13 -19.85
C LYS A 345 -29.51 -38.45 -20.87
N ARG A 346 -30.11 -39.62 -20.72
CA ARG A 346 -31.29 -40.00 -21.49
C ARG A 346 -32.54 -39.44 -20.80
N CYS A 347 -33.26 -38.56 -21.49
CA CYS A 347 -34.53 -37.99 -21.02
C CYS A 347 -35.66 -38.38 -21.99
N PRO A 348 -36.44 -39.44 -21.70
CA PRO A 348 -37.54 -39.89 -22.57
C PRO A 348 -38.64 -38.84 -22.77
N GLU A 349 -38.76 -37.89 -21.84
CA GLU A 349 -39.74 -36.80 -21.87
C GLU A 349 -39.47 -35.77 -22.99
N LEU A 350 -38.27 -35.78 -23.56
CA LEU A 350 -37.87 -34.89 -24.65
C LEU A 350 -38.04 -35.52 -26.05
N ASP A 351 -38.51 -36.77 -26.11
CA ASP A 351 -38.67 -37.47 -27.37
C ASP A 351 -39.70 -36.78 -28.26
N GLY A 352 -39.30 -36.47 -29.49
CA GLY A 352 -40.15 -35.78 -30.45
C GLY A 352 -40.19 -34.26 -30.31
N LEU A 353 -39.48 -33.66 -29.34
CA LEU A 353 -39.31 -32.22 -29.25
C LEU A 353 -38.18 -31.73 -30.17
N CYS A 354 -38.34 -30.51 -30.69
CA CYS A 354 -37.30 -29.80 -31.40
C CYS A 354 -36.23 -29.30 -30.40
N PHE A 355 -34.99 -29.19 -30.85
CA PHE A 355 -33.90 -28.72 -30.00
C PHE A 355 -34.15 -27.30 -29.45
N GLU A 356 -34.85 -26.45 -30.20
CA GLU A 356 -35.30 -25.12 -29.72
C GLU A 356 -36.13 -25.19 -28.43
N ASP A 357 -37.06 -26.16 -28.35
CA ASP A 357 -37.92 -26.36 -27.18
C ASP A 357 -37.12 -26.97 -26.03
N VAL A 358 -36.17 -27.84 -26.36
CA VAL A 358 -35.26 -28.45 -25.38
C VAL A 358 -34.39 -27.39 -24.72
N LEU A 359 -33.87 -26.42 -25.46
CA LEU A 359 -33.03 -25.33 -24.93
C LEU A 359 -33.71 -24.53 -23.81
N ILE A 360 -35.03 -24.35 -23.89
CA ILE A 360 -35.83 -23.60 -22.90
C ILE A 360 -36.51 -24.48 -21.85
N SER A 361 -36.38 -25.81 -21.97
CA SER A 361 -36.98 -26.77 -21.05
C SER A 361 -36.13 -27.02 -19.80
N PHE A 362 -34.88 -26.57 -19.73
CA PHE A 362 -34.02 -26.78 -18.56
C PHE A 362 -33.85 -25.48 -17.76
N PRO A 363 -34.49 -25.34 -16.58
CA PRO A 363 -34.33 -24.14 -15.75
C PRO A 363 -32.97 -24.10 -15.02
N ASP A 364 -32.44 -25.27 -14.67
CA ASP A 364 -31.24 -25.42 -13.81
C ASP A 364 -30.03 -26.02 -14.57
N ALA A 365 -30.12 -26.14 -15.90
CA ALA A 365 -29.03 -26.63 -16.75
C ALA A 365 -29.08 -26.00 -18.15
N VAL A 366 -27.95 -26.02 -18.87
CA VAL A 366 -27.86 -25.49 -20.23
C VAL A 366 -27.64 -26.63 -21.22
N PRO A 367 -28.64 -27.01 -22.03
CA PRO A 367 -28.47 -27.97 -23.12
C PRO A 367 -27.53 -27.39 -24.18
N CYS A 368 -26.52 -28.16 -24.57
CA CYS A 368 -25.51 -27.70 -25.53
C CYS A 368 -25.25 -28.69 -26.68
N GLY A 369 -25.83 -29.89 -26.62
CA GLY A 369 -25.74 -30.84 -27.72
C GLY A 369 -26.57 -32.11 -27.51
N VAL A 370 -26.55 -32.99 -28.50
CA VAL A 370 -27.24 -34.28 -28.48
C VAL A 370 -26.27 -35.38 -28.87
N LYS A 371 -26.26 -36.48 -28.11
CA LYS A 371 -25.58 -37.72 -28.49
C LYS A 371 -26.55 -38.60 -29.27
N VAL A 372 -26.30 -38.68 -30.57
CA VAL A 372 -27.23 -39.30 -31.53
C VAL A 372 -27.07 -40.81 -31.53
N ALA A 373 -28.09 -41.54 -31.08
CA ALA A 373 -28.07 -43.00 -31.01
C ALA A 373 -27.97 -43.66 -32.39
N ALA A 374 -28.69 -43.10 -33.38
CA ALA A 374 -28.68 -43.60 -34.75
C ALA A 374 -27.31 -43.51 -35.44
N ASN A 375 -26.43 -42.61 -34.97
CA ASN A 375 -25.08 -42.41 -35.52
C ASN A 375 -23.99 -43.07 -34.65
N GLY A 376 -24.33 -44.14 -33.93
CA GLY A 376 -23.38 -44.87 -33.10
C GLY A 376 -22.89 -44.08 -31.88
N GLY A 377 -23.69 -43.15 -31.38
CA GLY A 377 -23.36 -42.34 -30.19
C GLY A 377 -22.44 -41.14 -30.48
N LYS A 378 -22.42 -40.64 -31.72
CA LYS A 378 -21.70 -39.41 -32.06
C LYS A 378 -22.36 -38.21 -31.35
N ILE A 379 -21.55 -37.39 -30.70
CA ILE A 379 -21.99 -36.14 -30.07
C ILE A 379 -22.09 -35.05 -31.14
N LEU A 380 -23.26 -34.42 -31.23
CA LEU A 380 -23.55 -33.28 -32.07
C LEU A 380 -23.74 -32.06 -31.16
N LEU A 381 -22.76 -31.15 -31.14
CA LEU A 381 -22.84 -29.90 -30.40
C LEU A 381 -23.63 -28.87 -31.20
N ASN A 382 -24.50 -28.13 -30.51
CA ASN A 382 -25.39 -27.13 -31.09
C ASN A 382 -26.06 -27.60 -32.41
N PRO A 383 -26.89 -28.67 -32.36
CA PRO A 383 -27.68 -29.08 -33.52
C PRO A 383 -28.61 -27.93 -33.97
N ASP A 384 -29.10 -28.02 -35.21
CA ASP A 384 -30.04 -27.04 -35.75
C ASP A 384 -31.31 -26.96 -34.87
N ASP A 385 -31.93 -25.78 -34.77
CA ASP A 385 -33.10 -25.53 -33.91
C ASP A 385 -34.28 -26.46 -34.21
N ASP A 386 -34.42 -26.89 -35.48
CA ASP A 386 -35.43 -27.83 -35.98
C ASP A 386 -35.06 -29.31 -35.80
N TYR A 387 -33.93 -29.60 -35.16
CA TYR A 387 -33.50 -30.97 -34.89
C TYR A 387 -34.43 -31.63 -33.87
N VAL A 388 -35.09 -32.70 -34.30
CA VAL A 388 -36.02 -33.47 -33.45
C VAL A 388 -35.28 -34.59 -32.72
N LEU A 389 -35.35 -34.59 -31.39
CA LEU A 389 -34.78 -35.66 -30.56
C LEU A 389 -35.52 -36.97 -30.78
N LYS A 390 -34.78 -38.04 -31.08
CA LYS A 390 -35.35 -39.37 -31.36
C LYS A 390 -35.22 -40.29 -30.15
N GLU A 391 -36.01 -41.38 -30.18
CA GLU A 391 -35.93 -42.43 -29.18
C GLU A 391 -34.51 -43.00 -29.11
N GLY A 392 -33.89 -42.88 -27.93
CA GLY A 392 -32.52 -43.33 -27.65
C GLY A 392 -31.48 -42.22 -27.66
N ASP A 393 -31.80 -41.02 -28.16
CA ASP A 393 -30.88 -39.88 -28.12
C ASP A 393 -30.70 -39.37 -26.68
N GLU A 394 -29.47 -39.05 -26.32
CA GLU A 394 -29.13 -38.52 -24.99
C GLU A 394 -28.78 -37.04 -25.11
N ILE A 395 -29.28 -36.21 -24.19
CA ILE A 395 -28.98 -34.78 -24.18
C ILE A 395 -27.65 -34.55 -23.47
N LEU A 396 -26.80 -33.70 -24.06
CA LEU A 396 -25.61 -33.15 -23.44
C LEU A 396 -25.98 -31.80 -22.83
N VAL A 397 -25.80 -31.69 -21.52
CA VAL A 397 -26.07 -30.47 -20.76
C VAL A 397 -24.84 -30.05 -19.96
N ILE A 398 -24.79 -28.77 -19.63
CA ILE A 398 -23.88 -28.22 -18.62
C ILE A 398 -24.71 -27.95 -17.36
N ALA A 399 -24.36 -28.58 -16.24
CA ALA A 399 -25.07 -28.46 -14.96
C ALA A 399 -24.12 -28.64 -13.77
N GLU A 400 -24.55 -28.26 -12.55
CA GLU A 400 -23.72 -28.33 -11.34
C GLU A 400 -23.45 -29.78 -10.87
N ASP A 401 -24.44 -30.66 -10.99
CA ASP A 401 -24.36 -32.11 -10.68
C ASP A 401 -25.40 -32.89 -11.52
N ASP A 402 -25.26 -34.21 -11.71
CA ASP A 402 -26.17 -35.06 -12.52
C ASP A 402 -27.61 -35.15 -11.95
N ASP A 403 -27.79 -34.88 -10.65
CA ASP A 403 -29.09 -34.93 -9.99
C ASP A 403 -29.76 -33.56 -9.76
N THR A 404 -29.09 -32.46 -10.11
CA THR A 404 -29.58 -31.09 -9.86
C THR A 404 -30.52 -30.54 -10.94
N TYR A 405 -30.67 -31.23 -12.08
CA TYR A 405 -31.46 -30.73 -13.20
C TYR A 405 -32.48 -31.75 -13.71
N SER A 406 -33.63 -31.24 -14.15
CA SER A 406 -34.68 -32.00 -14.83
C SER A 406 -35.39 -31.14 -15.86
N PRO A 407 -35.89 -31.73 -16.96
CA PRO A 407 -36.67 -30.97 -17.93
C PRO A 407 -37.99 -30.51 -17.30
N GLY A 408 -38.17 -29.19 -17.27
CA GLY A 408 -39.39 -28.50 -16.86
C GLY A 408 -40.36 -28.27 -18.03
N PRO A 409 -41.58 -27.79 -17.74
CA PRO A 409 -42.57 -27.48 -18.76
C PRO A 409 -42.07 -26.33 -19.65
N ILE A 410 -42.31 -26.44 -20.96
CA ILE A 410 -42.01 -25.38 -21.93
C ILE A 410 -42.79 -24.13 -21.51
N PRO A 411 -42.13 -22.98 -21.25
CA PRO A 411 -42.83 -21.76 -20.87
C PRO A 411 -43.80 -21.32 -21.97
N GLU A 412 -45.10 -21.24 -21.67
CA GLU A 412 -46.07 -20.65 -22.59
C GLU A 412 -45.70 -19.17 -22.81
N GLY A 413 -45.38 -18.83 -24.07
CA GLY A 413 -44.72 -17.59 -24.45
C GLY A 413 -45.37 -16.34 -23.87
N THR A 414 -44.70 -15.72 -22.90
CA THR A 414 -44.89 -14.30 -22.60
C THR A 414 -43.81 -13.55 -23.36
N LEU A 415 -44.22 -12.87 -24.42
CA LEU A 415 -43.42 -11.98 -25.25
C LEU A 415 -42.75 -10.92 -24.36
N TRP A 416 -41.46 -11.10 -24.05
CA TRP A 416 -40.67 -10.09 -23.35
C TRP A 416 -40.35 -8.95 -24.32
N ILE A 417 -41.22 -7.94 -24.34
CA ILE A 417 -40.90 -6.64 -24.90
C ILE A 417 -40.02 -5.94 -23.86
N PHE A 418 -38.70 -5.91 -24.10
CA PHE A 418 -37.79 -5.09 -23.31
C PHE A 418 -37.94 -3.60 -23.72
N PRO A 419 -38.10 -2.67 -22.76
CA PRO A 419 -38.07 -1.23 -23.01
C PRO A 419 -36.67 -0.68 -23.35
#